data_AF-A0A8J6SFD4-F1
#
_entry.id   AF-A0A8J6SFD4-F1
#
_cell.length_a   1.000
_cell.length_b   1.000
_cell.length_c   1.000
_cell.angle_alpha   90.00
_cell.angle_beta   90.00
_cell.angle_gamma   90.00
#
_symmetry.space_group_name_H-M   'P 1'
#
loop_
_entity.id
_entity.type
_entity.pdbx_description
1 polymer ?
#
loop_
_entity_poly.entity_id
_entity_poly.type
_entity_poly.pdbx_seq_one_letter_code
_entity_poly.pdbx_strand_id
1 'polypeptide(L)'
;METTEGTFEGWVIIELLGHRKLGGYLKEQAIAGANFLRLDIPTTDGKPAATQFYAPSAVYCITPVTEQVAIGYGSNHQPTPVQRWELPAAKAVEAEYSYKDENEDDADY
;
A
#
# COMPACT_ATOMS: atom_id res chain seq x y z
N MET A 1 33.16 19.65 -11.00
CA MET A 1 31.73 19.73 -11.34
C MET A 1 31.04 18.80 -10.36
N GLU A 2 30.27 19.34 -9.41
CA GLU A 2 29.40 18.53 -8.57
C GLU A 2 28.20 18.10 -9.43
N THR A 3 28.15 16.82 -9.79
CA THR A 3 26.96 16.24 -10.41
C THR A 3 26.01 15.91 -9.27
N THR A 4 25.06 16.80 -8.99
CA THR A 4 23.93 16.48 -8.13
C THR A 4 22.99 15.58 -8.94
N GLU A 5 23.32 14.30 -9.04
CA GLU A 5 22.36 13.29 -9.51
C GLU A 5 21.19 13.30 -8.52
N GLY A 6 19.98 13.51 -9.02
CA GLY A 6 18.77 13.48 -8.21
C GLY A 6 18.56 12.10 -7.57
N THR A 7 17.82 12.05 -6.46
CA THR A 7 17.39 10.79 -5.83
C THR A 7 16.64 9.91 -6.83
N PHE A 8 16.92 8.61 -6.85
CA PHE A 8 16.28 7.69 -7.80
C PHE A 8 14.79 7.52 -7.49
N GLU A 9 13.94 7.66 -8.52
CA GLU A 9 12.55 7.26 -8.48
C GLU A 9 12.09 6.65 -9.82
N GLY A 10 11.16 5.71 -9.76
CA GLY A 10 10.61 5.10 -10.97
C GLY A 10 9.90 3.76 -10.76
N TRP A 11 9.30 3.26 -11.83
CA TRP A 11 8.66 1.96 -11.87
C TRP A 11 9.71 0.84 -11.93
N VAL A 12 9.57 -0.14 -11.04
CA VAL A 12 10.55 -1.21 -10.90
C VAL A 12 9.89 -2.55 -10.57
N ILE A 13 10.65 -3.61 -10.78
CA ILE A 13 10.52 -4.86 -10.03
C ILE A 13 11.71 -4.94 -9.07
N ILE A 14 11.45 -5.02 -7.77
CA ILE A 14 12.50 -5.25 -6.76
C ILE A 14 12.58 -6.71 -6.38
N GLU A 15 13.79 -7.19 -6.09
CA GLU A 15 14.05 -8.50 -5.52
C GLU A 15 14.60 -8.33 -4.11
N LEU A 16 13.92 -8.91 -3.13
CA LEU A 16 14.24 -8.83 -1.72
C LEU A 16 14.94 -10.12 -1.30
N LEU A 17 16.20 -9.99 -0.87
CA LEU A 17 17.03 -11.07 -0.34
C LEU A 17 16.95 -12.37 -1.17
N GLY A 18 16.79 -12.26 -2.50
CA GLY A 18 16.72 -13.37 -3.45
C GLY A 18 15.48 -14.28 -3.38
N HIS A 19 14.50 -14.02 -2.50
CA HIS A 19 13.37 -14.94 -2.28
C HIS A 19 11.99 -14.34 -2.57
N ARG A 20 11.89 -13.02 -2.70
CA ARG A 20 10.63 -12.33 -2.95
C ARG A 20 10.81 -11.24 -3.98
N LYS A 21 9.87 -11.13 -4.92
CA LYS A 21 9.85 -10.07 -5.93
C LYS A 21 8.55 -9.28 -5.85
N LEU A 22 8.62 -7.98 -6.09
CA LEU A 22 7.47 -7.07 -6.07
C LEU A 22 7.60 -6.01 -7.16
N GLY A 23 6.49 -5.70 -7.82
CA GLY A 23 6.41 -4.60 -8.77
C GLY A 23 5.78 -3.38 -8.13
N GLY A 24 6.30 -2.19 -8.40
CA GLY A 24 5.73 -0.94 -7.89
C GLY A 24 6.54 0.30 -8.25
N TYR A 25 6.10 1.45 -7.75
CA TYR A 25 6.82 2.70 -7.88
C TYR A 25 7.77 2.88 -6.71
N LEU A 26 9.07 2.99 -7.00
CA LEU A 26 10.14 3.10 -6.02
C LEU A 26 10.57 4.55 -5.88
N LYS A 27 10.86 4.98 -4.66
CA LYS A 27 11.59 6.22 -4.37
C LYS A 27 12.35 6.10 -3.06
N GLU A 28 13.34 6.96 -2.87
CA GLU A 28 14.02 7.10 -1.59
C GLU A 28 13.14 7.85 -0.57
N GLN A 29 13.17 7.43 0.70
CA GLN A 29 12.51 8.12 1.80
C GLN A 29 13.33 8.01 3.09
N ALA A 30 13.64 9.14 3.71
CA ALA A 30 14.26 9.17 5.04
C ALA A 30 13.20 9.00 6.13
N ILE A 31 13.43 8.09 7.07
CA ILE A 31 12.57 7.84 8.24
C ILE A 31 13.47 7.69 9.47
N ALA A 32 13.23 8.48 10.51
CA ALA A 32 13.96 8.42 11.79
C ALA A 32 15.50 8.43 11.65
N GLY A 33 16.03 9.21 10.69
CA GLY A 33 17.48 9.34 10.45
C GLY A 33 18.11 8.23 9.60
N ALA A 34 17.32 7.28 9.09
CA ALA A 34 17.78 6.24 8.17
C ALA A 34 17.06 6.36 6.81
N ASN A 35 17.78 6.04 5.73
CA ASN A 35 17.22 6.03 4.37
C ASN A 35 16.60 4.66 4.08
N PHE A 36 15.39 4.69 3.54
CA PHE A 36 14.65 3.53 3.08
C PHE A 36 14.29 3.69 1.61
N LEU A 37 14.14 2.56 0.94
CA LEU A 37 13.45 2.46 -0.33
C LEU A 37 11.96 2.28 -0.05
N ARG A 38 11.16 3.28 -0.43
CA ARG A 38 9.71 3.20 -0.41
C ARG A 38 9.22 2.58 -1.71
N LEU A 39 8.49 1.48 -1.62
CA LEU A 39 7.80 0.86 -2.73
C LEU A 39 6.28 1.03 -2.57
N ASP A 40 5.66 1.78 -3.47
CA ASP A 40 4.21 1.85 -3.61
C ASP A 40 3.75 0.74 -4.59
N ILE A 41 3.10 -0.30 -4.06
CA ILE A 41 2.69 -1.49 -4.80
C ILE A 41 1.26 -1.30 -5.31
N PRO A 42 1.02 -1.27 -6.63
CA PRO A 42 -0.30 -1.00 -7.19
C PRO A 42 -1.23 -2.23 -7.18
N THR A 43 -2.53 -1.96 -7.11
CA THR A 43 -3.63 -2.86 -7.48
C THR A 43 -3.87 -2.82 -9.00
N THR A 44 -4.76 -3.69 -9.50
CA THR A 44 -5.15 -3.73 -10.93
C THR A 44 -5.82 -2.45 -11.42
N ASP A 45 -6.44 -1.67 -10.54
CA ASP A 45 -7.01 -0.35 -10.84
C ASP A 45 -6.00 0.81 -10.69
N GLY A 46 -4.71 0.50 -10.53
CA GLY A 46 -3.63 1.49 -10.49
C GLY A 46 -3.49 2.24 -9.16
N LYS A 47 -4.29 1.89 -8.13
CA LYS A 47 -4.19 2.49 -6.80
C LYS A 47 -3.15 1.74 -5.96
N PRO A 48 -2.46 2.38 -5.00
CA PRO A 48 -1.53 1.66 -4.12
C PRO A 48 -2.30 0.68 -3.21
N ALA A 49 -2.06 -0.62 -3.38
CA ALA A 49 -2.53 -1.69 -2.51
C ALA A 49 -1.85 -1.65 -1.15
N ALA A 50 -0.53 -1.38 -1.16
CA ALA A 50 0.30 -1.27 0.01
C ALA A 50 1.51 -0.39 -0.28
N THR A 51 1.99 0.31 0.73
CA THR A 51 3.29 0.98 0.73
C THR A 51 4.22 0.21 1.68
N GLN A 52 5.39 -0.19 1.19
CA GLN A 52 6.38 -0.92 1.99
C GLN A 52 7.72 -0.18 1.97
N PHE A 53 8.42 -0.20 3.10
CA PHE A 53 9.72 0.44 3.26
C PHE A 53 10.79 -0.63 3.47
N TYR A 54 11.83 -0.58 2.66
CA TYR A 54 12.93 -1.54 2.72
C TYR A 54 14.23 -0.83 3.00
N ALA A 55 15.01 -1.36 3.94
CA ALA A 55 16.41 -0.95 4.07
C ALA A 55 17.14 -1.31 2.76
N PRO A 56 18.08 -0.48 2.27
CA PRO A 56 18.83 -0.78 1.05
C PRO A 56 19.51 -2.16 1.07
N SER A 57 19.99 -2.60 2.24
CA SER A 57 20.63 -3.91 2.42
C SER A 57 19.70 -5.12 2.24
N ALA A 58 18.38 -4.91 2.24
CA ALA A 58 17.41 -5.98 1.98
C ALA A 58 17.20 -6.22 0.48
N VAL A 59 17.65 -5.31 -0.38
CA VAL A 59 17.44 -5.39 -1.83
C VAL A 59 18.59 -6.12 -2.50
N TYR A 60 18.26 -7.22 -3.16
CA TYR A 60 19.19 -7.99 -3.97
C TYR A 60 19.35 -7.39 -5.38
N CYS A 61 18.24 -6.96 -5.98
CA CYS A 61 18.23 -6.41 -7.34
C CYS A 61 17.07 -5.41 -7.51
N ILE A 62 17.30 -4.36 -8.30
CA ILE A 62 16.28 -3.44 -8.79
C ILE A 62 16.28 -3.53 -10.31
N THR A 63 15.14 -3.87 -10.90
CA THR A 63 14.95 -3.90 -12.35
C THR A 63 13.99 -2.77 -12.74
N PRO A 64 14.48 -1.63 -13.25
CA PRO A 64 13.62 -0.59 -13.81
C PRO A 64 12.81 -1.14 -14.98
N VAL A 65 11.51 -0.87 -14.99
CA VAL A 65 10.56 -1.34 -16.01
C VAL A 65 9.56 -0.23 -16.33
N THR A 66 8.70 -0.48 -17.32
CA THR A 66 7.56 0.41 -17.57
C THR A 66 6.50 0.27 -16.48
N GLU A 67 5.68 1.32 -16.31
CA GLU A 67 4.51 1.31 -15.43
C GLU A 67 3.61 0.09 -15.66
N GLN A 68 3.29 -0.20 -16.92
CA GLN A 68 2.44 -1.33 -17.30
C GLN A 68 3.00 -2.67 -16.80
N VAL A 69 4.32 -2.87 -16.86
CA VAL A 69 4.96 -4.10 -16.39
C VAL A 69 4.96 -4.17 -14.86
N ALA A 70 5.26 -3.06 -14.18
CA ALA A 70 5.24 -2.99 -12.72
C ALA A 70 3.84 -3.24 -12.15
N ILE A 71 2.79 -2.63 -12.73
CA ILE A 71 1.39 -2.84 -12.34
C ILE A 71 0.97 -4.29 -12.57
N GLY A 72 1.28 -4.84 -13.75
CA GLY A 72 0.96 -6.24 -14.06
C GLY A 72 1.61 -7.22 -13.10
N TYR A 73 2.86 -6.96 -12.69
CA TYR A 73 3.56 -7.79 -11.72
C TYR A 73 3.04 -7.62 -10.30
N GLY A 74 2.89 -6.36 -9.84
CA GLY A 74 2.46 -6.00 -8.48
C GLY A 74 1.04 -6.48 -8.16
N SER A 75 0.14 -6.40 -9.14
CA SER A 75 -1.24 -6.87 -9.00
C SER A 75 -1.37 -8.36 -8.69
N ASN A 76 -0.47 -9.19 -9.22
CA ASN A 76 -0.47 -10.64 -9.02
C ASN A 76 0.27 -11.08 -7.74
N HIS A 77 1.08 -10.20 -7.13
CA HIS A 77 1.95 -10.52 -6.00
C HIS A 77 1.73 -9.57 -4.81
N GLN A 78 0.46 -9.21 -4.57
CA GLN A 78 0.13 -8.26 -3.52
C GLN A 78 0.48 -8.82 -2.13
N PRO A 79 1.24 -8.07 -1.32
CA PRO A 79 1.44 -8.43 0.07
C PRO A 79 0.19 -8.15 0.87
N THR A 80 -0.36 -9.19 1.51
CA THR A 80 -1.35 -9.00 2.56
C THR A 80 -0.63 -8.52 3.83
N PRO A 81 -0.97 -7.35 4.40
CA PRO A 81 -0.28 -6.82 5.59
C PRO A 81 -0.36 -7.76 6.80
N VAL A 82 -1.40 -8.58 6.85
CA VAL A 82 -1.64 -9.63 7.84
C VAL A 82 -2.12 -10.90 7.16
N GLN A 83 -1.83 -12.04 7.75
CA GLN A 83 -2.40 -13.33 7.39
C GLN A 83 -3.79 -13.50 8.03
N ARG A 84 -4.65 -14.34 7.42
CA ARG A 84 -6.04 -14.52 7.87
C ARG A 84 -6.17 -14.98 9.33
N TRP A 85 -5.14 -15.60 9.89
CA TRP A 85 -5.14 -16.07 11.29
C TRP A 85 -4.53 -15.08 12.28
N GLU A 86 -3.91 -13.98 11.83
CA GLU A 86 -3.27 -13.00 12.71
C GLU A 86 -4.28 -11.99 13.28
N LEU A 87 -5.36 -11.71 12.56
CA LEU A 87 -6.43 -10.83 13.00
C LEU A 87 -7.80 -11.49 12.79
N PRO A 88 -8.68 -11.53 13.81
CA PRO A 88 -10.07 -11.93 13.61
C PRO A 88 -10.75 -10.97 12.62
N ALA A 89 -11.66 -11.51 11.79
CA ALA A 89 -12.42 -10.70 10.86
C ALA A 89 -13.14 -9.56 11.60
N ALA A 90 -13.06 -8.35 11.05
CA ALA A 90 -13.77 -7.20 11.61
C ALA A 90 -15.27 -7.56 11.70
N LYS A 91 -15.84 -7.45 12.90
CA LYS A 91 -17.29 -7.55 13.04
C LYS A 91 -17.91 -6.35 12.32
N ALA A 92 -18.88 -6.61 11.45
CA ALA A 92 -19.65 -5.54 10.86
C ALA A 92 -20.34 -4.79 12.01
N VAL A 93 -20.06 -3.48 12.12
CA VAL A 93 -20.84 -2.60 12.98
C VAL A 93 -22.15 -2.32 12.24
N GLU A 94 -23.23 -2.94 12.68
CA GLU A 94 -24.57 -2.56 12.24
C GLU A 94 -24.86 -1.17 12.83
N ALA A 95 -24.97 -0.17 11.95
CA ALA A 95 -25.34 1.18 12.37
C ALA A 95 -26.83 1.18 12.77
N GLU A 96 -27.09 1.09 14.07
CA GLU A 96 -28.42 1.19 14.65
C GLU A 96 -28.91 2.64 14.55
N TYR A 97 -29.56 2.99 13.44
CA TYR A 97 -30.28 4.27 13.32
C TYR A 97 -31.64 4.13 14.03
N SER A 98 -31.67 4.53 15.30
CA SER A 98 -32.92 4.77 16.04
C SER A 98 -33.56 6.06 15.53
N TYR A 99 -34.52 5.96 14.59
CA TYR A 99 -35.50 7.02 14.40
C TYR A 99 -36.37 7.08 15.66
N LYS A 100 -36.20 8.14 16.46
CA LYS A 100 -37.21 8.47 17.47
C LYS A 100 -38.44 8.95 16.70
N ASP A 101 -39.44 8.09 16.66
CA ASP A 101 -40.79 8.46 16.24
C ASP A 101 -41.34 9.44 17.29
N GLU A 102 -41.27 10.73 16.99
CA GLU A 102 -41.86 11.77 17.83
C GLU A 102 -43.37 11.79 17.58
N ASN A 103 -44.05 10.88 18.29
CA ASN A 103 -45.46 10.82 18.69
C ASN A 103 -46.49 11.60 17.82
N GLU A 104 -47.36 10.82 17.15
CA GLU A 104 -48.80 11.13 17.11
C GLU A 104 -49.31 11.38 18.53
N ASP A 105 -50.01 12.51 18.73
CA ASP A 105 -51.23 12.65 19.53
C ASP A 105 -51.37 14.10 20.04
N ASP A 106 -52.01 14.96 19.24
CA ASP A 106 -52.80 16.07 19.77
C ASP A 106 -54.09 16.16 18.95
N ALA A 107 -54.94 15.15 19.18
CA ALA A 107 -56.36 15.20 18.85
C ALA A 107 -57.12 15.72 20.09
N ASP A 108 -58.06 16.63 19.83
CA ASP A 108 -59.14 17.13 20.68
C ASP A 108 -58.87 18.28 21.68
N TYR A 109 -59.20 19.52 21.25
CA TYR A 109 -60.37 20.26 21.79
C TYR A 109 -60.85 21.36 20.83
#